data_AF-A0A4U1CBM7-F1
#
_entry.id   AF-A0A4U1CBM7-F1
#
_cell.length_a   1.000
_cell.length_b   1.000
_cell.length_c   1.000
_cell.angle_alpha   90.00
_cell.angle_beta   90.00
_cell.angle_gamma   90.00
#
_symmetry.space_group_name_H-M   'P 1'
#
loop_
_entity.id
_entity.type
_entity.pdbx_description
1 polymer ?
#
loop_
_entity_poly.entity_id
_entity_poly.type
_entity_poly.pdbx_seq_one_letter_code
_entity_poly.pdbx_strand_id
1 'polypeptide(L)'
;MKRNKLFVGLAALLVAFGVVFSMSAFKGEAKGKRVQYTFRYNGPDHSKANVENESNWIYTTDPITCDDTPEQACSIVVDEAFVNNPLYTPTLKSSLNLAGTPFSSSSAFVSGSDDATMEIVNRAEQ
;
A
#
# COMPACT_ATOMS: atom_id res chain seq x y z
N MET A 1 18.71 25.33 56.66
CA MET A 1 17.54 25.42 55.74
C MET A 1 18.03 26.05 54.44
N LYS A 2 17.71 25.67 53.20
CA LYS A 2 17.04 24.55 52.53
C LYS A 2 17.61 24.57 51.09
N ARG A 3 17.91 23.40 50.50
CA ARG A 3 18.38 23.26 49.11
C ARG A 3 17.22 23.55 48.15
N ASN A 4 17.38 24.48 47.19
CA ASN A 4 16.51 24.57 46.03
C ASN A 4 17.27 24.09 44.78
N LYS A 5 17.38 22.76 44.65
CA LYS A 5 17.72 22.07 43.39
C LYS A 5 16.41 21.81 42.65
N LEU A 6 15.93 22.74 41.81
CA LEU A 6 14.68 22.52 41.06
C LEU A 6 14.55 23.37 39.77
N PHE A 7 15.65 23.84 39.17
CA PHE A 7 15.60 24.60 37.91
C PHE A 7 16.42 23.99 36.76
N VAL A 8 16.88 22.75 36.87
CA VAL A 8 17.60 22.04 35.79
C VAL A 8 16.64 21.16 34.94
N GLY A 9 15.34 21.17 35.23
CA GLY A 9 14.35 20.23 34.67
C GLY A 9 13.40 20.78 33.58
N LEU A 10 13.61 21.98 33.05
CA LEU A 10 12.67 22.62 32.10
C LEU A 10 13.28 22.95 30.72
N ALA A 11 14.47 22.44 30.40
CA ALA A 11 15.18 22.76 29.15
C ALA A 11 15.37 21.56 28.19
N ALA A 12 14.73 20.42 28.46
CA ALA A 12 14.97 19.16 27.72
C ALA A 12 13.72 18.54 27.05
N LEU A 13 12.57 19.24 27.01
CA LEU A 13 11.31 18.65 26.51
C LEU A 13 10.78 19.26 25.20
N LEU A 14 11.38 20.33 24.67
CA LEU A 14 10.89 21.03 23.46
C LEU A 14 11.70 20.77 22.19
N VAL A 15 12.52 19.71 22.18
CA VAL A 15 13.30 19.29 20.99
C VAL A 15 12.83 17.91 20.47
N ALA A 16 11.85 17.27 21.11
CA ALA A 16 11.48 15.88 20.82
C ALA A 16 10.34 15.67 19.81
N PHE A 17 9.65 16.70 19.32
CA PHE A 17 8.47 16.52 18.46
C PHE A 17 8.34 17.54 17.31
N GLY A 18 9.46 17.93 16.71
CA GLY A 18 9.48 18.90 15.60
C GLY A 18 9.96 18.36 14.26
N VAL A 19 10.08 17.04 14.11
CA VAL A 19 10.58 16.42 12.88
C VAL A 19 9.53 15.43 12.37
N VAL A 20 8.37 15.98 12.02
CA VAL A 20 7.46 15.31 11.08
C VAL A 20 8.04 15.57 9.68
N PHE A 21 9.09 14.84 9.32
CA PHE A 21 9.40 14.63 7.92
C PHE A 21 8.27 13.74 7.36
N SER A 22 7.12 14.34 7.05
CA SER A 22 6.21 13.76 6.08
C SER A 22 6.88 13.87 4.72
N MET A 23 7.85 13.01 4.46
CA MET A 23 8.28 12.69 3.10
C MET A 23 7.09 11.98 2.45
N SER A 24 6.16 12.77 1.93
CA SER A 24 5.27 12.35 0.87
C SER A 24 6.11 11.77 -0.26
N ALA A 25 5.64 10.66 -0.80
CA ALA A 25 6.10 10.04 -2.04
C ALA A 25 7.59 9.66 -2.03
N PHE A 26 7.89 8.44 -1.57
CA PHE A 26 8.96 7.65 -2.17
C PHE A 26 8.58 7.37 -3.64
N LYS A 27 8.71 8.38 -4.50
CA LYS A 27 8.82 8.19 -5.93
C LYS A 27 10.23 7.63 -6.16
N GLY A 28 10.34 6.32 -5.98
CA GLY A 28 11.56 5.56 -6.17
C GLY A 28 12.16 5.85 -7.56
N GLU A 29 13.47 6.04 -7.54
CA GLU A 29 14.33 6.32 -8.68
C GLU A 29 14.02 5.42 -9.88
N ALA A 30 14.07 5.99 -11.08
CA ALA A 30 13.87 5.29 -12.36
C ALA A 30 14.96 4.22 -12.60
N LYS A 31 14.82 3.06 -11.95
CA LYS A 31 15.66 1.87 -12.15
C LYS A 31 15.22 1.11 -13.39
N GLY A 32 15.59 1.63 -14.57
CA GLY A 32 15.25 1.04 -15.86
C GLY A 32 13.75 1.11 -16.15
N LYS A 33 13.35 1.18 -17.42
CA LYS A 33 11.93 1.03 -17.76
C LYS A 33 11.53 -0.42 -17.45
N ARG A 34 11.00 -0.65 -16.24
CA ARG A 34 10.38 -1.91 -15.86
C ARG A 34 9.04 -2.00 -16.56
N VAL A 35 8.73 -3.16 -17.12
CA VAL A 35 7.41 -3.42 -17.68
C VAL A 35 6.48 -3.67 -16.49
N GLN A 36 5.41 -2.88 -16.40
CA GLN A 36 4.45 -2.92 -15.31
C GLN A 36 3.07 -3.24 -15.85
N TYR A 37 2.27 -3.90 -15.02
CA TYR A 37 0.93 -4.35 -15.36
C TYR A 37 -0.05 -3.88 -14.29
N THR A 38 -1.18 -3.32 -14.73
CA THR A 38 -2.22 -2.85 -13.83
C THR A 38 -3.28 -3.93 -13.64
N PHE A 39 -3.61 -4.20 -12.39
CA PHE A 39 -4.67 -5.12 -12.00
C PHE A 39 -5.73 -4.39 -11.19
N ARG A 40 -7.00 -4.68 -11.48
CA ARG A 40 -8.16 -4.20 -10.73
C ARG A 40 -8.69 -5.32 -9.84
N TYR A 41 -9.12 -4.95 -8.64
CA TYR A 41 -9.81 -5.87 -7.76
C TYR A 41 -11.19 -6.28 -8.33
N ASN A 42 -11.46 -7.58 -8.31
CA ASN A 42 -12.68 -8.21 -8.83
C ASN A 42 -13.08 -9.44 -7.99
N GLY A 43 -12.85 -9.38 -6.68
CA GLY A 43 -13.30 -10.39 -5.73
C GLY A 43 -14.78 -10.25 -5.36
N PRO A 44 -15.36 -11.25 -4.69
CA PRO A 44 -16.79 -11.26 -4.32
C PRO A 44 -17.15 -10.25 -3.21
N ASP A 45 -16.21 -9.98 -2.29
CA ASP A 45 -16.29 -8.94 -1.26
C ASP A 45 -14.88 -8.36 -1.03
N HIS A 46 -14.72 -7.36 -0.16
CA HIS A 46 -13.40 -6.81 0.20
C HIS A 46 -12.87 -7.41 1.51
N SER A 47 -13.25 -8.63 1.87
CA SER A 47 -12.65 -9.28 3.04
C SER A 47 -11.14 -9.44 2.83
N LYS A 48 -10.39 -9.42 3.94
CA LYS A 48 -8.93 -9.59 3.90
C LYS A 48 -8.50 -10.81 3.07
N ALA A 49 -9.15 -11.95 3.28
CA ALA A 49 -8.83 -13.19 2.56
C ALA A 49 -9.04 -13.06 1.05
N ASN A 50 -10.05 -12.31 0.61
CA ASN A 50 -10.29 -12.11 -0.82
C ASN A 50 -9.37 -11.05 -1.42
N VAL A 51 -9.01 -10.01 -0.67
CA VAL A 51 -8.01 -9.01 -1.09
C VAL A 51 -6.63 -9.63 -1.27
N GLU A 52 -6.23 -10.53 -0.37
CA GLU A 52 -4.94 -11.23 -0.41
C GLU A 52 -4.89 -12.33 -1.47
N ASN A 53 -6.03 -12.74 -2.04
CA ASN A 53 -6.06 -13.78 -3.06
C ASN A 53 -5.82 -13.21 -4.46
N GLU A 54 -4.67 -13.53 -5.05
CA GLU A 54 -4.26 -13.09 -6.39
C GLU A 54 -5.27 -13.43 -7.50
N SER A 55 -6.07 -14.50 -7.36
CA SER A 55 -7.07 -14.86 -8.37
C SER A 55 -8.24 -13.89 -8.45
N ASN A 56 -8.42 -13.04 -7.43
CA ASN A 56 -9.47 -12.01 -7.39
C ASN A 56 -9.04 -10.72 -8.11
N TRP A 57 -7.86 -10.69 -8.71
CA TRP A 57 -7.32 -9.55 -9.42
C TRP A 57 -7.28 -9.81 -10.92
N ILE A 58 -7.84 -8.88 -11.69
CA ILE A 58 -7.91 -9.00 -13.15
C ILE A 58 -7.06 -7.93 -13.80
N TYR A 59 -6.29 -8.32 -14.81
CA TYR A 59 -5.54 -7.37 -15.63
C TYR A 59 -6.51 -6.43 -16.34
N THR A 60 -6.16 -5.15 -16.40
CA THR A 60 -6.95 -4.17 -17.14
C THR A 60 -6.05 -3.07 -17.71
N THR A 61 -6.46 -2.57 -18.87
CA THR A 61 -5.91 -1.34 -19.49
C THR A 61 -6.88 -0.17 -19.37
N ASP A 62 -8.07 -0.41 -18.82
CA ASP A 62 -9.11 0.59 -18.69
C ASP A 62 -8.79 1.54 -17.53
N PRO A 63 -9.19 2.81 -17.63
CA PRO A 63 -9.03 3.74 -16.52
C PRO A 63 -9.84 3.25 -15.31
N ILE A 64 -9.16 3.14 -14.17
CA ILE A 64 -9.76 2.75 -12.89
C ILE A 64 -9.96 4.01 -12.05
N THR A 65 -11.15 4.18 -11.48
CA THR A 65 -11.43 5.28 -10.54
C THR A 65 -11.18 4.79 -9.12
N CYS A 66 -10.02 5.12 -8.58
CA CYS A 66 -9.65 4.93 -7.18
C CYS A 66 -9.37 6.32 -6.57
N ASP A 67 -9.67 6.52 -5.30
CA ASP A 67 -9.51 7.82 -4.61
C ASP A 67 -8.35 7.83 -3.59
N ASP A 68 -7.57 6.75 -3.54
CA ASP A 68 -6.43 6.53 -2.65
C ASP A 68 -6.80 6.53 -1.14
N THR A 69 -8.08 6.37 -0.81
CA THR A 69 -8.52 6.20 0.59
C THR A 69 -8.27 4.75 1.04
N PRO A 70 -7.59 4.51 2.17
CA PRO A 70 -7.22 3.16 2.61
C PRO A 70 -8.37 2.43 3.34
N GLU A 71 -9.47 2.16 2.63
CA GLU A 71 -10.66 1.48 3.20
C GLU A 71 -10.96 0.17 2.47
N GLN A 72 -10.87 0.17 1.13
CA GLN A 72 -11.07 -1.00 0.27
C GLN A 72 -9.98 -1.10 -0.81
N ALA A 73 -9.64 -2.34 -1.19
CA ALA A 73 -8.76 -2.62 -2.32
C ALA A 73 -9.37 -2.08 -3.64
N CYS A 74 -8.55 -1.51 -4.52
CA CYS A 74 -9.03 -0.97 -5.80
C CYS A 74 -8.15 -1.41 -6.98
N SER A 75 -6.91 -0.94 -7.04
CA SER A 75 -5.97 -1.32 -8.10
C SER A 75 -4.53 -1.43 -7.61
N ILE A 76 -3.76 -2.27 -8.28
CA ILE A 76 -2.32 -2.41 -8.07
C ILE A 76 -1.58 -2.36 -9.40
N VAL A 77 -0.36 -1.81 -9.38
CA VAL A 77 0.56 -1.83 -10.51
C VAL A 77 1.77 -2.67 -10.11
N VAL A 78 1.99 -3.76 -10.83
CA VAL A 78 2.91 -4.83 -10.43
C VAL A 78 3.98 -5.03 -11.50
N ASP A 79 5.22 -5.31 -11.08
CA ASP A 79 6.32 -5.64 -11.98
C ASP A 79 6.08 -6.97 -12.73
N GLU A 80 6.55 -7.04 -13.99
CA GLU A 80 6.48 -8.25 -14.82
C GLU A 80 7.01 -9.52 -14.12
N ALA A 81 7.99 -9.38 -13.22
CA ALA A 81 8.52 -10.50 -12.44
C ALA A 81 7.45 -11.24 -11.62
N PHE A 82 6.37 -10.57 -11.25
CA PHE A 82 5.25 -11.11 -10.48
C PHE A 82 4.01 -11.42 -11.33
N VAL A 83 4.13 -11.39 -12.66
CA VAL A 83 3.05 -11.62 -13.61
C VAL A 83 3.27 -12.90 -14.41
N ASN A 84 2.25 -13.74 -14.51
CA ASN A 84 2.18 -14.88 -15.41
C ASN A 84 1.64 -14.45 -16.77
N ASN A 85 2.18 -15.03 -17.84
CA ASN A 85 1.74 -14.80 -19.23
C ASN A 85 1.61 -13.32 -19.64
N PRO A 86 2.63 -12.47 -19.39
CA PRO A 86 2.57 -11.01 -19.59
C PRO A 86 2.13 -10.56 -21.00
N LEU A 87 2.38 -11.39 -22.04
CA LEU A 87 2.11 -11.03 -23.43
C LEU A 87 0.70 -11.37 -23.93
N TYR A 88 -0.09 -12.14 -23.18
CA TYR A 88 -1.37 -12.68 -23.68
C TYR A 88 -2.51 -12.50 -22.69
N THR A 89 -2.37 -13.10 -21.50
CA THR A 89 -3.41 -13.10 -20.47
C THR A 89 -2.73 -12.90 -19.11
N PRO A 90 -2.35 -11.65 -18.78
CA PRO A 90 -1.62 -11.36 -17.57
C PRO A 90 -2.43 -11.79 -16.34
N THR A 91 -1.85 -12.62 -15.49
CA THR A 91 -2.40 -12.98 -14.18
C THR A 91 -1.33 -12.81 -13.12
N LEU A 92 -1.72 -12.57 -11.87
CA LEU A 92 -0.77 -12.44 -10.77
C LEU A 92 -0.16 -13.81 -10.40
N LYS A 93 1.11 -13.81 -10.03
CA LYS A 93 1.76 -14.97 -9.39
C LYS A 93 1.42 -14.97 -7.91
N SER A 94 1.20 -16.15 -7.34
CA SER A 94 1.05 -16.32 -5.88
C SER A 94 2.30 -15.95 -5.08
N SER A 95 3.45 -15.77 -5.75
CA SER A 95 4.67 -15.24 -5.13
C SER A 95 4.62 -13.73 -4.93
N LEU A 96 3.59 -13.03 -5.43
CA LEU A 96 3.38 -11.61 -5.12
C LEU A 96 3.03 -11.44 -3.64
N ASN A 97 2.30 -12.39 -3.06
CA ASN A 97 2.08 -12.48 -1.61
C ASN A 97 1.46 -11.19 -1.07
N LEU A 98 0.28 -10.86 -1.61
CA LEU A 98 -0.45 -9.66 -1.26
C LEU A 98 -0.75 -9.61 0.24
N ALA A 99 -0.52 -8.45 0.85
CA ALA A 99 -0.83 -8.19 2.24
C ALA A 99 -2.03 -7.24 2.34
N GLY A 100 -3.09 -7.70 2.99
CA GLY A 100 -4.31 -6.95 3.25
C GLY A 100 -4.37 -6.47 4.71
N THR A 101 -4.76 -5.21 4.90
CA THR A 101 -5.08 -4.66 6.24
C THR A 101 -6.59 -4.47 6.36
N PRO A 102 -7.25 -5.05 7.38
CA PRO A 102 -8.67 -4.80 7.64
C PRO A 102 -8.93 -3.33 7.96
N PHE A 103 -9.96 -2.75 7.33
CA PHE A 103 -10.54 -1.45 7.70
C PHE A 103 -11.78 -1.65 8.59
N SER A 104 -12.68 -2.57 8.18
CA SER A 104 -13.88 -2.94 8.92
C SER A 104 -14.03 -4.47 9.03
N SER A 105 -15.19 -4.95 9.53
CA SER A 105 -15.53 -6.38 9.52
C SER A 105 -15.75 -6.96 8.12
N SER A 106 -15.99 -6.11 7.11
CA SER A 106 -16.33 -6.51 5.74
C SER A 106 -15.38 -5.95 4.67
N SER A 107 -14.45 -5.09 5.05
CA SER A 107 -13.54 -4.42 4.13
C SER A 107 -12.08 -4.43 4.59
N ALA A 108 -11.20 -4.58 3.62
CA ALA A 108 -9.77 -4.54 3.74
C ALA A 108 -9.18 -3.84 2.51
N PHE A 109 -8.03 -3.24 2.71
CA PHE A 109 -7.25 -2.56 1.67
C PHE A 109 -5.89 -3.22 1.53
N VAL A 110 -5.25 -3.04 0.37
CA VAL A 110 -3.89 -3.56 0.15
C VAL A 110 -2.91 -2.66 0.88
N SER A 111 -2.03 -3.25 1.68
CA SER A 111 -1.00 -2.53 2.43
C SER A 111 0.43 -2.92 2.04
N GLY A 112 0.60 -4.00 1.25
CA GLY A 112 1.91 -4.40 0.74
C GLY A 112 1.89 -5.65 -0.11
N SER A 113 3.07 -6.05 -0.56
CA SER A 113 3.38 -7.31 -1.25
C SER A 113 4.89 -7.58 -1.22
N ASP A 114 5.32 -8.71 -1.76
CA ASP A 114 6.73 -9.03 -2.00
C ASP A 114 7.33 -8.24 -3.20
N ASP A 115 6.50 -7.54 -3.99
CA ASP A 115 6.97 -6.54 -4.95
C ASP A 115 7.20 -5.21 -4.23
N ALA A 116 8.45 -4.97 -3.83
CA ALA A 116 8.87 -3.74 -3.16
C ALA A 116 8.66 -2.46 -3.98
N THR A 117 8.31 -2.58 -5.27
CA THR A 117 8.02 -1.47 -6.18
C THR A 117 6.57 -1.41 -6.63
N MET A 118 5.69 -2.22 -6.03
CA MET A 118 4.26 -2.22 -6.34
C MET A 118 3.65 -0.85 -6.04
N GLU A 119 2.95 -0.28 -7.01
CA GLU A 119 2.09 0.87 -6.74
C GLU A 119 0.73 0.36 -6.27
N ILE A 120 0.28 0.85 -5.11
CA ILE A 120 -0.99 0.50 -4.52
C ILE A 120 -1.88 1.71 -4.59
N VAL A 121 -3.10 1.54 -5.11
CA VAL A 121 -4.13 2.57 -5.03
C VAL A 121 -5.38 1.93 -4.46
N ASN A 122 -5.79 2.39 -3.28
CA ASN A 122 -6.99 1.92 -2.59
C ASN A 122 -8.17 2.88 -2.85
N ARG A 123 -9.32 2.60 -2.27
CA ARG A 123 -10.50 3.48 -2.37
C ARG A 123 -11.34 3.54 -1.09
N ALA A 124 -12.18 4.55 -0.99
CA ALA A 124 -13.19 4.64 0.07
C ALA A 124 -14.20 3.49 -0.04
N GLU A 125 -14.67 3.01 1.10
CA GLU A 125 -15.69 1.97 1.19
C GLU A 125 -17.02 2.48 0.57
N GLN A 126 -17.58 1.70 -0.36
CA GLN A 126 -18.83 2.02 -1.06
C GLN A 126 -20.05 1.33 -0.45
#